data_AF-A0A9P6KZI9-F1
#
_entry.id   AF-A0A9P6KZI9-F1
#
_cell.length_a   1.000
_cell.length_b   1.000
_cell.length_c   1.000
_cell.angle_alpha   90.00
_cell.angle_beta   90.00
_cell.angle_gamma   90.00
#
_symmetry.space_group_name_H-M   'P 1'
#
loop_
_entity.id
_entity.type
_entity.pdbx_description
1 polymer ?
#
loop_
_entity_poly.entity_id
_entity_poly.type
_entity_poly.pdbx_seq_one_letter_code
_entity_poly.pdbx_strand_id
1 'polypeptide(L)'
;MKLTFDQKIKISPIINKNRPVLVNNKLYTQYDNTIVITDSKDCSILDRISFENISCFTVNNGILYVANTNIVLYSLQDKKILDTLTFGKLLINKIEVNDDIYISCIDGSLKKIIKGCAVKLTTFDNSISEMILRGNKILAYDGSTIKLLSGSKTEIEVNKENVKGMDLDSEMYFVTEDGDVYCNNELVMETKKQLDGMFIADDKIVLCGNGMLYIYSKEFELIKLVSLINPSNKSNEIRYIEIKGEKYIDITKYEDSEEQNTVDSSDSDTNSNEFQQQNTESNESN
;
A
#
# COMPACT_ATOMS: atom_id res chain seq x y z
N MET A 1 39.71 -13.42 -16.22
CA MET A 1 39.41 -12.25 -15.37
C MET A 1 38.11 -12.57 -14.64
N LYS A 2 38.08 -12.60 -13.30
CA LYS A 2 36.86 -12.93 -12.54
C LYS A 2 36.05 -11.64 -12.35
N LEU A 3 34.80 -11.62 -12.84
CA LEU A 3 33.85 -10.57 -12.52
C LEU A 3 33.36 -10.75 -11.09
N THR A 4 33.86 -9.92 -10.18
CA THR A 4 33.24 -9.71 -8.88
C THR A 4 31.95 -8.90 -9.07
N PHE A 5 30.81 -9.53 -8.82
CA PHE A 5 29.53 -8.82 -8.72
C PHE A 5 29.57 -7.99 -7.43
N ASP A 6 29.87 -6.70 -7.57
CA ASP A 6 29.76 -5.78 -6.45
C ASP A 6 28.30 -5.62 -6.01
N GLN A 7 28.16 -5.69 -4.69
CA GLN A 7 27.02 -5.34 -3.86
C GLN A 7 25.66 -5.19 -4.57
N LYS A 8 24.90 -6.30 -4.54
CA LYS A 8 23.43 -6.37 -4.50
C LYS A 8 22.72 -5.02 -4.70
N ILE A 9 22.47 -4.65 -5.96
CA ILE A 9 21.22 -3.94 -6.25
C ILE A 9 20.13 -4.89 -5.80
N LYS A 10 19.60 -4.67 -4.61
CA LYS A 10 18.47 -5.40 -4.07
C LYS A 10 17.25 -4.88 -4.82
N ILE A 11 17.12 -5.31 -6.09
CA ILE A 11 15.87 -5.24 -6.84
C ILE A 11 14.91 -6.07 -6.00
N SER A 12 14.26 -5.39 -5.06
CA SER A 12 13.11 -5.95 -4.37
C SER A 12 12.16 -6.32 -5.50
N PRO A 13 11.67 -7.57 -5.56
CA PRO A 13 10.70 -7.93 -6.57
C PRO A 13 9.58 -6.88 -6.55
N ILE A 14 9.06 -6.54 -7.72
CA ILE A 14 7.93 -5.62 -7.87
C ILE A 14 6.67 -6.37 -7.40
N ILE A 15 6.65 -6.69 -6.11
CA ILE A 15 5.47 -7.01 -5.33
C ILE A 15 4.66 -5.72 -5.36
N ASN A 16 3.41 -5.81 -5.83
CA ASN A 16 2.51 -4.67 -6.07
C ASN A 16 2.41 -3.76 -4.82
N LYS A 17 3.28 -2.76 -4.71
CA LYS A 17 3.40 -1.81 -3.58
C LYS A 17 2.45 -0.62 -3.69
N ASN A 18 1.48 -0.69 -4.59
CA ASN A 18 0.50 0.36 -4.76
C ASN A 18 -0.49 0.30 -3.61
N ARG A 19 -0.51 1.38 -2.83
CA ARG A 19 -1.48 1.54 -1.75
C ARG A 19 -2.88 1.50 -2.38
N PRO A 20 -3.82 0.74 -1.82
CA PRO A 20 -5.22 0.81 -2.23
C PRO A 20 -5.72 2.25 -2.16
N VAL A 21 -6.47 2.69 -3.18
CA VAL A 21 -7.01 4.05 -3.25
C VAL A 21 -8.49 3.98 -2.93
N LEU A 22 -8.96 4.76 -1.95
CA LEU A 22 -10.37 4.83 -1.56
C LEU A 22 -10.98 6.15 -2.04
N VAL A 23 -11.99 6.08 -2.91
CA VAL A 23 -12.72 7.26 -3.42
C VAL A 23 -14.21 6.97 -3.42
N ASN A 24 -15.01 7.80 -2.74
CA ASN A 24 -16.48 7.73 -2.74
C ASN A 24 -17.05 6.32 -2.45
N ASN A 25 -16.60 5.70 -1.36
CA ASN A 25 -16.92 4.31 -0.97
C ASN A 25 -16.51 3.23 -1.99
N LYS A 26 -15.60 3.52 -2.93
CA LYS A 26 -15.00 2.54 -3.83
C LYS A 26 -13.52 2.38 -3.54
N LEU A 27 -13.11 1.15 -3.26
CA LEU A 27 -11.73 0.76 -3.04
C LEU A 27 -11.14 0.19 -4.35
N TYR A 28 -10.08 0.84 -4.83
CA TYR A 28 -9.34 0.48 -6.02
C TYR A 28 -8.07 -0.24 -5.59
N THR A 29 -7.90 -1.49 -6.00
CA THR A 29 -6.71 -2.31 -5.71
C THR A 29 -6.08 -2.80 -7.01
N GLN A 30 -4.76 -2.91 -7.03
CA GLN A 30 -4.06 -3.56 -8.14
C GLN A 30 -3.88 -5.05 -7.84
N TYR A 31 -4.28 -5.88 -8.80
CA TYR A 31 -3.97 -7.28 -8.88
C TYR A 31 -3.34 -7.56 -10.25
N ASP A 32 -2.06 -7.90 -10.26
CA ASP A 32 -1.19 -7.95 -11.44
C ASP A 32 -1.33 -6.67 -12.30
N ASN A 33 -1.68 -6.79 -13.59
CA ASN A 33 -1.93 -5.67 -14.48
C ASN A 33 -3.42 -5.27 -14.57
N THR A 34 -4.21 -5.58 -13.54
CA THR A 34 -5.64 -5.24 -13.45
C THR A 34 -5.91 -4.37 -12.23
N ILE A 35 -6.69 -3.31 -12.40
CA ILE A 35 -7.30 -2.57 -11.31
C ILE A 35 -8.67 -3.19 -11.02
N VAL A 36 -8.83 -3.72 -9.81
CA VAL A 36 -10.08 -4.24 -9.28
C VAL A 36 -10.77 -3.13 -8.49
N ILE A 37 -12.04 -2.90 -8.76
CA ILE A 37 -12.86 -1.92 -8.04
C ILE A 37 -13.83 -2.68 -7.15
N THR A 38 -13.85 -2.37 -5.85
CA THR A 38 -14.75 -2.97 -4.85
C THR A 38 -15.55 -1.89 -4.13
N ASP A 39 -16.76 -2.21 -3.66
CA ASP A 39 -17.48 -1.36 -2.72
C ASP A 39 -16.84 -1.52 -1.33
N SER A 40 -16.51 -0.42 -0.65
CA SER A 40 -15.82 -0.46 0.65
C SER A 40 -16.73 -0.78 1.84
N LYS A 41 -18.05 -0.96 1.62
CA LYS A 41 -19.01 -1.31 2.68
C LYS A 41 -19.23 -2.81 2.76
N ASP A 42 -19.37 -3.50 1.63
CA ASP A 42 -19.66 -4.94 1.56
C ASP A 42 -18.57 -5.77 0.86
N CYS A 43 -17.50 -5.15 0.36
CA CYS A 43 -16.41 -5.76 -0.40
C CYS A 43 -16.83 -6.47 -1.70
N SER A 44 -18.04 -6.20 -2.21
CA SER A 44 -18.46 -6.70 -3.53
C SER A 44 -17.58 -6.13 -4.64
N ILE A 45 -17.24 -6.96 -5.64
CA ILE A 45 -16.48 -6.54 -6.81
C ILE A 45 -17.43 -5.83 -7.79
N LEU A 46 -17.14 -4.56 -8.07
CA LEU A 46 -17.92 -3.69 -8.94
C LEU A 46 -17.42 -3.68 -10.39
N ASP A 47 -16.10 -3.77 -10.58
CA ASP A 47 -15.48 -3.75 -11.91
C ASP A 47 -14.05 -4.32 -11.91
N ARG A 48 -13.54 -4.62 -13.12
CA ARG A 48 -12.14 -5.04 -13.36
C ARG A 48 -11.63 -4.40 -14.65
N ILE A 49 -10.57 -3.61 -14.55
CA ILE A 49 -10.00 -2.87 -15.68
C ILE A 49 -8.55 -3.33 -15.90
N SER A 50 -8.29 -4.04 -16.99
CA SER A 50 -6.96 -4.57 -17.32
C SER A 50 -6.17 -3.60 -18.21
N PHE A 51 -4.87 -3.52 -17.95
CA PHE A 51 -3.88 -2.72 -18.67
C PHE A 51 -2.71 -3.61 -19.11
N GLU A 52 -1.82 -3.10 -19.95
CA GLU A 52 -0.64 -3.86 -20.41
C GLU A 52 0.39 -4.08 -19.28
N ASN A 53 0.68 -3.02 -18.52
CA ASN A 53 1.61 -3.05 -17.39
C ASN A 53 1.29 -1.90 -16.42
N ILE A 54 1.33 -2.15 -15.11
CA ILE A 54 1.03 -1.16 -14.07
C ILE A 54 2.18 -1.14 -13.05
N SER A 55 2.94 -0.04 -13.01
CA SER A 55 3.88 0.20 -11.90
C SER A 55 3.22 0.96 -10.76
N CYS A 56 2.31 1.89 -11.06
CA CYS A 56 1.50 2.61 -10.08
C CYS A 56 0.22 3.18 -10.69
N PHE A 57 -0.74 3.55 -9.83
CA PHE A 57 -1.98 4.20 -10.24
C PHE A 57 -2.50 5.16 -9.17
N THR A 58 -3.36 6.09 -9.57
CA THR A 58 -4.18 6.90 -8.66
C THR A 58 -5.51 7.27 -9.31
N VAL A 59 -6.48 7.76 -8.54
CA VAL A 59 -7.81 8.16 -9.02
C VAL A 59 -8.08 9.60 -8.59
N ASN A 60 -8.34 10.48 -9.56
CA ASN A 60 -8.75 11.86 -9.31
C ASN A 60 -9.88 12.26 -10.28
N ASN A 61 -10.89 12.99 -9.78
CA ASN A 61 -11.99 13.56 -10.56
C ASN A 61 -12.67 12.57 -11.56
N GLY A 62 -12.83 11.30 -11.18
CA GLY A 62 -13.44 10.26 -12.02
C GLY A 62 -12.54 9.70 -13.12
N ILE A 63 -11.26 10.11 -13.17
CA ILE A 63 -10.23 9.58 -14.05
C ILE A 63 -9.32 8.67 -13.23
N LEU A 64 -9.11 7.46 -13.72
CA LEU A 64 -8.08 6.53 -13.26
C LEU A 64 -6.80 6.80 -14.06
N TYR A 65 -5.75 7.20 -13.37
CA TYR A 65 -4.42 7.44 -13.94
C TYR A 65 -3.57 6.22 -13.68
N VAL A 66 -3.19 5.49 -14.73
CA VAL A 66 -2.38 4.27 -14.64
C VAL A 66 -1.04 4.52 -15.29
N ALA A 67 0.05 4.28 -14.56
CA ALA A 67 1.39 4.65 -14.96
C ALA A 67 2.34 3.45 -15.04
N ASN A 68 3.25 3.52 -16.01
CA ASN A 68 4.44 2.68 -16.10
C ASN A 68 5.59 3.45 -16.77
N THR A 69 5.76 3.33 -18.10
CA THR A 69 6.64 4.19 -18.91
C THR A 69 5.90 5.37 -19.55
N ASN A 70 4.57 5.26 -19.60
CA ASN A 70 3.61 6.29 -19.97
C ASN A 70 2.61 6.47 -18.81
N ILE A 71 1.67 7.41 -18.96
CA ILE A 71 0.49 7.54 -18.08
C ILE A 71 -0.75 7.44 -18.95
N VAL A 72 -1.55 6.41 -18.75
CA VAL A 72 -2.85 6.20 -19.38
C VAL A 72 -3.91 6.90 -18.53
N LEU A 73 -4.72 7.75 -19.14
CA LEU A 73 -5.86 8.42 -18.51
C LEU A 73 -7.13 7.67 -18.91
N TYR A 74 -7.77 6.99 -17.96
CA TYR A 74 -8.97 6.19 -18.21
C TYR A 74 -10.21 6.83 -17.54
N SER A 75 -11.25 7.10 -18.33
CA SER A 75 -12.53 7.60 -17.82
C SER A 75 -13.31 6.47 -17.17
N LEU A 76 -13.54 6.56 -15.85
CA LEU A 76 -14.35 5.58 -15.12
C LEU A 76 -15.84 5.66 -15.47
N GLN A 77 -16.31 6.81 -16.00
CA GLN A 77 -17.69 7.00 -16.45
C GLN A 77 -17.90 6.45 -17.86
N ASP A 78 -17.03 6.79 -18.81
CA ASP A 78 -17.15 6.35 -20.20
C ASP A 78 -16.60 4.94 -20.47
N LYS A 79 -15.88 4.37 -19.49
CA LYS A 79 -15.14 3.10 -19.59
C LYS A 79 -14.16 3.03 -20.76
N LYS A 80 -13.47 4.14 -21.05
CA LYS A 80 -12.52 4.26 -22.18
C LYS A 80 -11.25 5.02 -21.80
N ILE A 81 -10.17 4.74 -22.53
CA ILE A 81 -8.96 5.57 -22.51
C ILE A 81 -9.28 6.92 -23.14
N LEU A 82 -8.94 8.01 -22.44
CA LEU A 82 -9.06 9.39 -22.90
C LEU A 82 -7.77 9.85 -23.61
N ASP A 83 -6.61 9.52 -23.03
CA ASP A 83 -5.29 9.92 -23.52
C ASP A 83 -4.19 8.99 -22.97
N THR A 84 -3.01 9.01 -23.59
CA THR A 84 -1.80 8.29 -23.14
C THR A 84 -0.58 9.20 -23.24
N LEU A 85 -0.15 9.74 -22.10
CA LEU A 85 0.99 10.65 -22.01
C LEU A 85 2.30 9.84 -22.02
N THR A 86 3.11 10.01 -23.08
CA THR A 86 4.32 9.19 -23.30
C THR A 86 5.59 10.02 -23.09
N PHE A 87 6.52 9.54 -22.24
CA PHE A 87 7.67 10.32 -21.77
C PHE A 87 9.03 9.63 -21.98
N GLY A 88 9.35 9.23 -23.22
CA GLY A 88 10.64 8.64 -23.56
C GLY A 88 10.95 7.36 -22.76
N LYS A 89 12.14 7.29 -22.14
CA LYS A 89 12.54 6.17 -21.25
C LYS A 89 12.51 6.60 -19.78
N LEU A 90 11.34 6.94 -19.27
CA LEU A 90 11.09 7.02 -17.83
C LEU A 90 10.44 5.73 -17.34
N LEU A 91 10.70 5.35 -16.09
CA LEU A 91 9.97 4.28 -15.41
C LEU A 91 9.42 4.88 -14.11
N ILE A 92 8.11 5.07 -14.09
CA ILE A 92 7.37 5.76 -13.03
C ILE A 92 7.22 4.79 -11.84
N ASN A 93 7.39 5.29 -10.62
CA ASN A 93 7.24 4.52 -9.37
C ASN A 93 6.01 4.97 -8.55
N LYS A 94 5.63 6.25 -8.64
CA LYS A 94 4.39 6.79 -8.07
C LYS A 94 3.82 7.89 -8.94
N ILE A 95 2.52 8.10 -8.79
CA ILE A 95 1.75 9.16 -9.41
C ILE A 95 0.80 9.76 -8.39
N GLU A 96 0.80 11.09 -8.27
CA GLU A 96 -0.16 11.86 -7.47
C GLU A 96 -0.76 12.96 -8.36
N VAL A 97 -2.07 13.21 -8.23
CA VAL A 97 -2.80 14.10 -9.15
C VAL A 97 -3.76 15.01 -8.39
N ASN A 98 -3.71 16.31 -8.71
CA ASN A 98 -4.68 17.33 -8.36
C ASN A 98 -5.12 18.05 -9.66
N ASP A 99 -5.02 19.38 -9.73
CA ASP A 99 -5.09 20.13 -11.01
C ASP A 99 -3.87 19.86 -11.92
N ASP A 100 -2.78 19.35 -11.35
CA ASP A 100 -1.54 18.95 -11.99
C ASP A 100 -1.24 17.45 -11.78
N ILE A 101 -0.37 16.89 -12.60
CA ILE A 101 0.12 15.50 -12.44
C ILE A 101 1.58 15.54 -11.96
N TYR A 102 1.86 14.84 -10.87
CA TYR A 102 3.20 14.65 -10.31
C TYR A 102 3.59 13.18 -10.34
N ILE A 103 4.83 12.91 -10.73
CA ILE A 103 5.37 11.54 -10.79
C ILE A 103 6.73 11.45 -10.10
N SER A 104 6.94 10.36 -9.37
CA SER A 104 8.28 9.89 -9.03
C SER A 104 8.72 8.81 -10.01
N CYS A 105 10.02 8.75 -10.29
CA CYS A 105 10.62 7.71 -11.11
C CYS A 105 11.50 6.77 -10.27
N ILE A 106 11.82 5.59 -10.82
CA ILE A 106 12.72 4.63 -10.14
C ILE A 106 14.13 5.21 -9.96
N ASP A 107 14.55 6.18 -10.79
CA ASP A 107 15.82 6.93 -10.68
C ASP A 107 15.85 8.00 -9.57
N GLY A 108 14.86 8.02 -8.67
CA GLY A 108 14.76 9.01 -7.59
C GLY A 108 14.34 10.42 -8.04
N SER A 109 14.09 10.65 -9.34
CA SER A 109 13.64 11.95 -9.81
C SER A 109 12.14 12.20 -9.56
N LEU A 110 11.83 13.38 -9.03
CA LEU A 110 10.46 13.89 -8.88
C LEU A 110 10.18 14.88 -10.01
N LYS A 111 9.07 14.71 -10.73
CA LYS A 111 8.70 15.52 -11.90
C LYS A 111 7.25 15.97 -11.83
N LYS A 112 6.95 17.12 -12.44
CA LYS A 112 5.61 17.60 -12.76
C LYS A 112 5.35 17.47 -14.26
N ILE A 113 4.18 17.02 -14.67
CA ILE A 113 3.78 17.02 -16.08
C ILE A 113 3.21 18.39 -16.45
N ILE A 114 3.78 19.03 -17.47
CA ILE A 114 3.36 20.32 -17.98
C ILE A 114 3.20 20.20 -19.50
N LYS A 115 1.97 20.31 -20.00
CA LYS A 115 1.64 20.25 -21.45
C LYS A 115 2.24 19.00 -22.15
N GLY A 116 2.15 17.83 -21.51
CA GLY A 116 2.72 16.57 -22.02
C GLY A 116 4.23 16.40 -21.84
N CYS A 117 4.93 17.35 -21.21
CA CYS A 117 6.36 17.25 -20.89
C CYS A 117 6.59 16.95 -19.41
N ALA A 118 7.43 15.97 -19.08
CA ALA A 118 7.81 15.65 -17.70
C ALA A 118 8.97 16.55 -17.21
N VAL A 119 8.64 17.64 -16.51
CA VAL A 119 9.59 18.64 -16.01
C VAL A 119 10.11 18.23 -14.63
N LYS A 120 11.43 18.07 -14.48
CA LYS A 120 12.07 17.69 -13.22
C LYS A 120 11.94 18.82 -12.19
N LEU A 121 11.49 18.48 -10.97
CA LEU A 121 11.43 19.36 -9.81
C LEU A 121 12.66 19.18 -8.93
N THR A 122 12.96 17.93 -8.55
CA THR A 122 14.11 17.59 -7.69
C THR A 122 14.61 16.16 -7.95
N THR A 123 15.60 15.72 -7.18
CA THR A 123 16.09 14.33 -7.11
C THR A 123 16.27 13.91 -5.65
N PHE A 124 16.10 12.62 -5.44
CA PHE A 124 16.47 11.88 -4.25
C PHE A 124 17.57 10.88 -4.64
N ASP A 125 18.34 10.39 -3.68
CA ASP A 125 19.41 9.44 -3.94
C ASP A 125 18.85 8.02 -4.15
N ASN A 126 17.67 7.73 -3.58
CA ASN A 126 16.93 6.48 -3.78
C ASN A 126 15.60 6.71 -4.50
N SER A 127 14.94 5.63 -4.91
CA SER A 127 13.58 5.70 -5.45
C SER A 127 12.58 6.12 -4.36
N ILE A 128 11.76 7.12 -4.65
CA ILE A 128 10.76 7.68 -3.73
C ILE A 128 9.77 6.58 -3.32
N SER A 129 9.86 6.16 -2.06
CA SER A 129 9.10 5.07 -1.42
C SER A 129 7.71 5.53 -0.95
N GLU A 130 7.55 6.82 -0.66
CA GLU A 130 6.29 7.46 -0.29
C GLU A 130 6.20 8.91 -0.83
N MET A 131 5.00 9.30 -1.29
CA MET A 131 4.72 10.61 -1.89
C MET A 131 3.29 11.00 -1.51
N ILE A 132 3.06 12.23 -1.07
CA ILE A 132 1.78 12.75 -0.59
C ILE A 132 1.60 14.15 -1.15
N LEU A 133 0.43 14.40 -1.75
CA LEU A 133 0.06 15.68 -2.35
C LEU A 133 -1.06 16.36 -1.54
N ARG A 134 -0.83 17.61 -1.12
CA ARG A 134 -1.83 18.45 -0.41
C ARG A 134 -1.80 19.87 -0.97
N GLY A 135 -2.88 20.29 -1.61
CA GLY A 135 -2.90 21.56 -2.33
C GLY A 135 -1.77 21.60 -3.36
N ASN A 136 -0.90 22.61 -3.30
CA ASN A 136 0.29 22.75 -4.15
C ASN A 136 1.59 22.19 -3.54
N LYS A 137 1.52 21.55 -2.36
CA LYS A 137 2.68 20.99 -1.65
C LYS A 137 2.82 19.49 -1.86
N ILE A 138 4.07 19.05 -2.01
CA ILE A 138 4.44 17.63 -2.16
C ILE A 138 5.34 17.26 -0.98
N LEU A 139 4.94 16.26 -0.21
CA LEU A 139 5.78 15.60 0.77
C LEU A 139 6.25 14.27 0.18
N ALA A 140 7.57 14.05 0.10
CA ALA A 140 8.14 12.86 -0.52
C ALA A 140 9.32 12.31 0.30
N TYR A 141 9.44 10.97 0.32
CA TYR A 141 10.43 10.22 1.09
C TYR A 141 11.02 9.09 0.23
N ASP A 142 12.32 8.84 0.34
CA ASP A 142 13.03 7.79 -0.42
C ASP A 142 13.57 6.63 0.43
N GLY A 143 13.35 6.65 1.75
CA GLY A 143 13.95 5.72 2.71
C GLY A 143 15.09 6.31 3.55
N SER A 144 15.62 7.47 3.16
CA SER A 144 16.72 8.18 3.84
C SER A 144 16.46 9.67 4.03
N THR A 145 15.77 10.32 3.10
CA THR A 145 15.56 11.76 3.06
C THR A 145 14.09 12.08 2.80
N ILE A 146 13.50 12.90 3.67
CA ILE A 146 12.18 13.51 3.49
C ILE A 146 12.37 14.90 2.87
N LYS A 147 11.57 15.27 1.87
CA LYS A 147 11.50 16.64 1.34
C LYS A 147 10.06 17.12 1.27
N LEU A 148 9.81 18.32 1.78
CA LEU A 148 8.58 19.09 1.53
C LEU A 148 8.88 20.11 0.43
N LEU A 149 8.11 20.08 -0.65
CA LEU A 149 8.23 20.98 -1.79
C LEU A 149 6.98 21.82 -1.97
N SER A 150 7.17 23.06 -2.44
CA SER A 150 6.14 23.94 -2.95
C SER A 150 6.49 24.33 -4.38
N GLY A 151 5.80 23.72 -5.35
CA GLY A 151 6.22 23.75 -6.75
C GLY A 151 7.61 23.10 -6.94
N SER A 152 8.57 23.86 -7.45
CA SER A 152 9.97 23.42 -7.63
C SER A 152 10.91 23.81 -6.47
N LYS A 153 10.40 24.48 -5.43
CA LYS A 153 11.20 24.91 -4.27
C LYS A 153 11.09 23.87 -3.16
N THR A 154 12.21 23.35 -2.68
CA THR A 154 12.29 22.64 -1.39
C THR A 154 12.08 23.64 -0.25
N GLU A 155 11.09 23.39 0.61
CA GLU A 155 10.82 24.17 1.83
C GLU A 155 11.53 23.55 3.04
N ILE A 156 11.48 22.22 3.15
CA ILE A 156 12.10 21.43 4.23
C ILE A 156 12.81 20.24 3.59
N GLU A 157 14.01 19.92 4.07
CA GLU A 157 14.76 18.70 3.73
C GLU A 157 15.32 18.09 5.03
N VAL A 158 15.03 16.81 5.28
CA VAL A 158 15.38 16.09 6.50
C VAL A 158 16.01 14.76 6.15
N ASN A 159 17.20 14.48 6.67
CA ASN A 159 17.79 13.14 6.60
C ASN A 159 17.34 12.33 7.82
N LYS A 160 16.47 11.34 7.58
CA LYS A 160 15.90 10.46 8.60
C LYS A 160 15.63 9.07 8.02
N GLU A 161 16.36 8.09 8.54
CA GLU A 161 16.11 6.67 8.28
C GLU A 161 14.96 6.14 9.14
N ASN A 162 14.48 4.93 8.84
CA ASN A 162 13.47 4.20 9.62
C ASN A 162 12.12 4.92 9.82
N VAL A 163 11.74 5.82 8.91
CA VAL A 163 10.40 6.44 8.91
C VAL A 163 9.37 5.39 8.48
N LYS A 164 8.30 5.25 9.25
CA LYS A 164 7.24 4.25 9.05
C LYS A 164 5.94 4.84 8.50
N GLY A 165 5.71 6.11 8.79
CA GLY A 165 4.63 6.86 8.16
C GLY A 165 4.92 8.36 8.21
N MET A 166 4.30 9.08 7.30
CA MET A 166 4.27 10.53 7.28
C MET A 166 2.94 11.00 6.68
N ASP A 167 2.55 12.23 7.00
CA ASP A 167 1.40 12.88 6.37
C ASP A 167 1.59 14.41 6.42
N LEU A 168 0.80 15.10 5.61
CA LEU A 168 0.87 16.54 5.42
C LEU A 168 -0.50 17.15 5.68
N ASP A 169 -0.49 18.21 6.50
CA ASP A 169 -1.63 19.06 6.83
C ASP A 169 -1.17 20.53 6.66
N SER A 170 -1.39 21.42 7.64
CA SER A 170 -0.66 22.69 7.73
C SER A 170 0.85 22.50 7.91
N GLU A 171 1.24 21.39 8.53
CA GLU A 171 2.61 21.02 8.89
C GLU A 171 2.95 19.61 8.38
N MET A 172 4.24 19.32 8.28
CA MET A 172 4.75 17.99 7.94
C MET A 172 4.91 17.15 9.22
N TYR A 173 4.18 16.03 9.31
CA TYR A 173 4.34 15.06 10.41
C TYR A 173 4.97 13.77 9.90
N PHE A 174 5.86 13.17 10.69
CA PHE A 174 6.40 11.83 10.41
C PHE A 174 6.74 11.07 11.69
N VAL A 175 6.79 9.74 11.60
CA VAL A 175 7.05 8.84 12.73
C VAL A 175 8.10 7.79 12.38
N THR A 176 8.99 7.50 13.34
CA THR A 176 10.02 6.46 13.21
C THR A 176 9.54 5.10 13.70
N GLU A 177 10.29 4.05 13.36
CA GLU A 177 10.14 2.70 13.92
C GLU A 177 10.11 2.67 15.45
N ASP A 178 10.97 3.46 16.10
CA ASP A 178 11.10 3.51 17.56
C ASP A 178 9.95 4.25 18.27
N GLY A 179 9.07 4.86 17.47
CA GLY A 179 7.86 5.55 17.94
C GLY A 179 8.05 7.04 18.24
N ASP A 180 9.11 7.66 17.72
CA ASP A 180 9.33 9.10 17.79
C ASP A 180 8.49 9.81 16.73
N VAL A 181 7.66 10.76 17.16
CA VAL A 181 6.84 11.60 16.27
C VAL A 181 7.47 12.98 16.16
N TYR A 182 7.59 13.44 14.93
CA TYR A 182 8.17 14.72 14.57
C TYR A 182 7.15 15.62 13.88
N CYS A 183 7.24 16.92 14.11
CA CYS A 183 6.58 17.97 13.34
C CYS A 183 7.64 18.90 12.75
N ASN A 184 7.64 19.12 11.43
CA ASN A 184 8.57 20.02 10.73
C ASN A 184 10.07 19.79 11.06
N ASN A 185 10.45 18.54 11.38
CA ASN A 185 11.77 18.09 11.87
C ASN A 185 12.08 18.29 13.37
N GLU A 186 11.15 18.83 14.15
CA GLU A 186 11.27 18.92 15.61
C GLU A 186 10.64 17.69 16.27
N LEU A 187 11.32 17.08 17.24
CA LEU A 187 10.77 15.96 18.03
C LEU A 187 9.68 16.52 18.96
N VAL A 188 8.44 16.05 18.78
CA VAL A 188 7.28 16.54 19.54
C VAL A 188 6.71 15.51 20.51
N MET A 189 6.91 14.21 20.27
CA MET A 189 6.43 13.14 21.16
C MET A 189 7.24 11.85 21.01
N GLU A 190 7.63 11.24 22.14
CA GLU A 190 8.15 9.86 22.21
C GLU A 190 7.02 8.90 22.62
N THR A 191 6.54 8.03 21.74
CA THR A 191 5.48 7.05 22.11
C THR A 191 6.02 5.79 22.81
N LYS A 192 7.31 5.50 22.64
CA LYS A 192 8.03 4.32 23.19
C LYS A 192 7.39 2.98 22.78
N LYS A 193 6.88 2.94 21.55
CA LYS A 193 6.18 1.81 20.94
C LYS A 193 6.65 1.64 19.51
N GLN A 194 6.79 0.41 19.06
CA GLN A 194 7.00 0.15 17.64
C GLN A 194 5.74 0.57 16.87
N LEU A 195 5.91 1.40 15.83
CA LEU A 195 4.82 1.92 15.01
C LEU A 195 5.01 1.50 13.55
N ASP A 196 3.89 1.20 12.90
CA ASP A 196 3.80 0.69 11.53
C ASP A 196 3.42 1.81 10.53
N GLY A 197 2.87 2.93 11.02
CA GLY A 197 2.52 4.09 10.21
C GLY A 197 1.76 5.19 10.96
N MET A 198 1.45 6.28 10.26
CA MET A 198 0.60 7.37 10.74
C MET A 198 -0.32 7.91 9.64
N PHE A 199 -1.34 8.68 10.05
CA PHE A 199 -2.03 9.64 9.21
C PHE A 199 -2.64 10.77 10.06
N ILE A 200 -2.93 11.92 9.45
CA ILE A 200 -3.68 13.01 10.06
C ILE A 200 -5.16 12.88 9.68
N ALA A 201 -6.03 12.90 10.69
CA ALA A 201 -7.47 12.81 10.54
C ALA A 201 -8.12 14.04 11.17
N ASP A 202 -8.41 15.03 10.33
CA ASP A 202 -8.95 16.33 10.73
C ASP A 202 -8.04 17.00 11.79
N ASP A 203 -8.51 17.18 13.02
CA ASP A 203 -7.79 17.73 14.18
C ASP A 203 -6.99 16.67 14.98
N LYS A 204 -6.76 15.47 14.45
CA LYS A 204 -6.19 14.33 15.19
C LYS A 204 -4.98 13.71 14.50
N ILE A 205 -4.04 13.25 15.30
CA ILE A 205 -2.90 12.44 14.86
C ILE A 205 -3.25 10.99 15.15
N VAL A 206 -3.29 10.14 14.12
CA VAL A 206 -3.57 8.71 14.27
C VAL A 206 -2.30 7.93 13.97
N LEU A 207 -1.83 7.16 14.95
CA LEU A 207 -0.67 6.29 14.84
C LEU A 207 -1.14 4.83 14.87
N CYS A 208 -0.60 4.00 13.99
CA CYS A 208 -0.86 2.57 13.95
C CYS A 208 0.38 1.80 14.42
N GLY A 209 0.20 0.81 15.28
CA GLY A 209 1.28 -0.08 15.70
C GLY A 209 0.82 -1.21 16.61
N ASN A 210 1.39 -2.40 16.43
CA ASN A 210 1.11 -3.58 17.26
C ASN A 210 -0.38 -3.97 17.30
N GLY A 211 -1.09 -3.86 16.17
CA GLY A 211 -2.53 -4.18 16.09
C GLY A 211 -3.43 -3.18 16.82
N MET A 212 -2.95 -1.96 17.08
CA MET A 212 -3.69 -0.89 17.76
C MET A 212 -3.62 0.41 16.96
N LEU A 213 -4.68 1.22 17.04
CA LEU A 213 -4.66 2.64 16.70
C LEU A 213 -4.58 3.48 17.97
N TYR A 214 -3.64 4.41 17.99
CA TYR A 214 -3.47 5.43 19.03
C TYR A 214 -3.90 6.77 18.41
N ILE A 215 -4.92 7.40 19.00
CA ILE A 215 -5.52 8.64 18.49
C ILE A 215 -5.16 9.75 19.47
N TYR A 216 -4.40 10.73 18.99
CA TYR A 216 -3.92 11.88 19.76
C TYR A 216 -4.53 13.19 19.25
N SER A 217 -4.57 14.22 20.10
CA SER A 217 -4.80 15.60 19.67
C SER A 217 -3.58 16.19 18.97
N LYS A 218 -3.70 17.39 18.41
CA LYS A 218 -2.57 18.16 17.85
C LYS A 218 -1.59 18.67 18.91
N GLU A 219 -2.04 18.75 20.16
CA GLU A 219 -1.22 19.02 21.37
C GLU A 219 -0.54 17.75 21.91
N PHE A 220 -0.63 16.62 21.18
CA PHE A 220 -0.01 15.33 21.50
C PHE A 220 -0.56 14.63 22.75
N GLU A 221 -1.77 14.98 23.18
CA GLU A 221 -2.49 14.26 24.26
C GLU A 221 -3.22 13.03 23.72
N LEU A 222 -3.11 11.87 24.39
CA LEU A 222 -3.77 10.64 23.97
C LEU A 222 -5.29 10.71 24.24
N ILE A 223 -6.08 10.85 23.18
CA ILE A 223 -7.56 10.90 23.24
C ILE A 223 -8.14 9.49 23.38
N LYS A 224 -7.69 8.54 22.54
CA LYS A 224 -8.34 7.22 22.42
C LYS A 224 -7.38 6.14 21.96
N LEU A 225 -7.63 4.93 22.44
CA LEU A 225 -6.99 3.69 22.01
C LEU A 225 -8.05 2.78 21.36
N VAL A 226 -7.75 2.20 20.20
CA VAL A 226 -8.62 1.25 19.50
C VAL A 226 -7.82 0.00 19.16
N SER A 227 -8.36 -1.18 19.45
CA SER A 227 -7.74 -2.44 19.03
C SER A 227 -8.26 -2.85 17.65
N LEU A 228 -7.34 -3.22 16.76
CA LEU A 228 -7.62 -3.73 15.42
C LEU A 228 -7.65 -5.26 15.38
N ILE A 229 -7.11 -5.93 16.39
CA ILE A 229 -7.12 -7.39 16.51
C ILE A 229 -8.19 -7.75 17.55
N ASN A 230 -9.30 -8.33 17.11
CA ASN A 230 -10.39 -8.72 18.00
C ASN A 230 -9.92 -9.85 18.96
N PRO A 231 -9.77 -9.61 20.28
CA PRO A 231 -9.09 -10.55 21.17
C PRO A 231 -9.98 -11.72 21.64
N SER A 232 -11.17 -11.91 21.05
CA SER A 232 -12.10 -12.95 21.51
C SER A 232 -13.03 -13.46 20.41
N ASN A 233 -13.05 -14.79 20.23
CA ASN A 233 -14.07 -15.56 19.51
C ASN A 233 -15.43 -15.53 20.24
N LYS A 234 -16.04 -14.34 20.43
CA LYS A 234 -17.40 -14.18 20.95
C LYS A 234 -18.14 -13.06 20.22
N SER A 235 -19.36 -13.40 19.79
CA SER A 235 -20.35 -12.60 19.05
C SER A 235 -19.94 -12.05 17.68
N ASN A 236 -20.76 -12.36 16.66
CA ASN A 236 -20.74 -11.76 15.33
C ASN A 236 -21.30 -10.32 15.36
N GLU A 237 -20.74 -9.43 16.18
CA GLU A 237 -21.06 -8.01 16.10
C GLU A 237 -20.15 -7.33 15.08
N ILE A 238 -20.72 -6.97 13.93
CA ILE A 238 -20.07 -6.10 12.96
C ILE A 238 -19.75 -4.76 13.65
N ARG A 239 -18.46 -4.47 13.83
CA ARG A 239 -18.01 -3.20 14.36
C ARG A 239 -17.74 -2.23 13.22
N TYR A 240 -18.16 -0.99 13.44
CA TYR A 240 -17.98 0.09 12.49
C TYR A 240 -16.86 1.02 12.97
N ILE A 241 -15.92 1.35 12.09
CA ILE A 241 -14.99 2.46 12.29
C ILE A 241 -15.63 3.70 11.64
N GLU A 242 -15.74 4.80 12.39
CA GLU A 242 -16.26 6.06 11.87
C GLU A 242 -15.08 6.97 11.49
N ILE A 243 -14.97 7.31 10.20
CA ILE A 243 -13.94 8.21 9.66
C ILE A 243 -14.66 9.29 8.85
N LYS A 244 -14.44 10.57 9.17
CA LYS A 244 -15.10 11.73 8.52
C LYS A 244 -16.65 11.66 8.52
N GLY A 245 -17.24 11.02 9.54
CA GLY A 245 -18.69 10.82 9.67
C GLY A 245 -19.27 9.66 8.84
N GLU A 246 -18.44 8.95 8.05
CA GLU A 246 -18.85 7.71 7.38
C GLU A 246 -18.46 6.48 8.22
N LYS A 247 -19.36 5.49 8.26
CA LYS A 247 -19.17 4.22 8.99
C LYS A 247 -18.70 3.12 8.04
N TYR A 248 -17.52 2.57 8.30
CA TYR A 248 -16.89 1.49 7.54
C TYR A 248 -16.95 0.18 8.32
N ILE A 249 -17.25 -0.93 7.64
CA ILE A 249 -17.35 -2.26 8.25
C ILE A 249 -15.96 -2.88 8.43
N ASP A 250 -15.71 -3.48 9.59
CA ASP A 250 -14.56 -4.36 9.83
C ASP A 250 -14.72 -5.68 9.06
N ILE A 251 -14.04 -5.82 7.91
CA ILE A 251 -14.11 -7.00 7.05
C ILE A 251 -13.04 -8.04 7.44
N THR A 252 -13.11 -8.52 8.68
CA THR A 252 -12.34 -9.69 9.15
C THR A 252 -13.19 -10.97 9.17
N LYS A 253 -13.76 -11.34 8.02
CA LYS A 253 -14.30 -12.68 7.72
C LYS A 253 -14.57 -12.87 6.22
N TYR A 254 -13.56 -13.37 5.50
CA TYR A 254 -13.78 -14.27 4.38
C TYR A 254 -13.14 -15.61 4.80
N GLU A 255 -13.97 -16.61 5.05
CA GLU A 255 -13.51 -18.00 5.07
C GLU A 255 -13.55 -18.48 3.62
N ASP A 256 -12.43 -18.97 3.10
CA ASP A 256 -12.38 -19.61 1.79
C ASP A 256 -13.23 -20.89 1.81
N SER A 257 -14.44 -20.81 1.29
CA SER A 257 -15.23 -22.00 0.97
C SER A 257 -14.68 -22.65 -0.29
N GLU A 258 -13.75 -23.61 -0.13
CA GLU A 258 -13.36 -24.49 -1.23
C GLU A 258 -14.58 -25.31 -1.70
N GLU A 259 -15.16 -24.93 -2.85
CA GLU A 259 -16.09 -25.77 -3.59
C GLU A 259 -15.33 -26.98 -4.19
N GLN A 260 -15.24 -28.08 -3.44
CA GLN A 260 -14.88 -29.37 -4.04
C GLN A 260 -16.07 -29.97 -4.81
N ASN A 261 -16.23 -29.53 -6.05
CA ASN A 261 -16.99 -30.26 -7.06
C ASN A 261 -16.06 -31.22 -7.82
N THR A 262 -16.20 -32.54 -7.61
CA THR A 262 -16.10 -33.51 -8.73
C THR A 262 -16.78 -34.85 -8.42
N VAL A 263 -17.98 -35.00 -8.98
CA VAL A 263 -18.47 -36.12 -9.82
C VAL A 263 -18.34 -37.57 -9.32
N ASP A 264 -19.50 -38.22 -9.19
CA ASP A 264 -19.70 -39.67 -9.07
C ASP A 264 -18.99 -40.51 -10.14
N SER A 265 -18.46 -41.67 -9.74
CA SER A 265 -18.65 -42.91 -10.51
C SER A 265 -18.62 -44.12 -9.57
N SER A 266 -19.62 -45.00 -9.70
CA SER A 266 -19.77 -46.24 -8.94
C SER A 266 -19.31 -47.47 -9.75
N ASP A 267 -19.32 -48.64 -9.09
CA ASP A 267 -19.15 -50.00 -9.65
C ASP A 267 -17.70 -50.37 -10.04
N SER A 268 -17.11 -51.56 -9.84
CA SER A 268 -17.43 -52.84 -9.14
C SER A 268 -16.16 -53.76 -9.24
N ASP A 269 -15.87 -54.83 -8.48
CA ASP A 269 -16.49 -55.47 -7.31
C ASP A 269 -15.48 -56.42 -6.57
N THR A 270 -15.89 -56.96 -5.41
CA THR A 270 -15.51 -58.27 -4.81
C THR A 270 -14.07 -58.64 -4.35
N ASN A 271 -14.00 -59.14 -3.09
CA ASN A 271 -13.26 -60.34 -2.60
C ASN A 271 -11.70 -60.38 -2.61
N SER A 272 -10.99 -61.13 -1.74
CA SER A 272 -11.29 -61.83 -0.46
C SER A 272 -10.02 -62.50 0.12
N ASN A 273 -9.90 -62.65 1.46
CA ASN A 273 -9.01 -63.60 2.19
C ASN A 273 -7.47 -63.42 2.00
N GLU A 274 -6.52 -63.94 2.79
CA GLU A 274 -6.41 -64.79 4.01
C GLU A 274 -5.05 -64.42 4.69
N PHE A 275 -4.93 -64.20 6.01
CA PHE A 275 -4.49 -65.13 7.09
C PHE A 275 -2.99 -65.57 7.15
N GLN A 276 -2.48 -65.67 8.40
CA GLN A 276 -1.20 -66.29 8.86
C GLN A 276 0.14 -65.54 8.59
N GLN A 277 1.24 -65.74 9.34
CA GLN A 277 1.53 -65.88 10.78
C GLN A 277 3.08 -66.09 10.93
N GLN A 278 3.66 -65.55 12.01
CA GLN A 278 4.87 -66.03 12.72
C GLN A 278 6.32 -65.94 12.15
N ASN A 279 7.14 -65.28 12.97
CA ASN A 279 8.48 -65.68 13.49
C ASN A 279 9.67 -65.93 12.55
N THR A 280 10.76 -65.17 12.79
CA THR A 280 11.91 -65.70 13.56
C THR A 280 12.86 -64.59 14.04
N GLU A 281 13.42 -64.76 15.25
CA GLU A 281 14.61 -64.05 15.73
C GLU A 281 15.87 -64.77 15.23
N SER A 282 16.98 -64.05 15.00
CA SER A 282 18.33 -64.54 15.38
C SER A 282 19.39 -63.43 15.34
N ASN A 283 20.29 -63.47 16.32
CA ASN A 283 21.33 -62.49 16.64
C ASN A 283 22.50 -62.36 15.64
N GLU A 284 23.20 -61.23 15.78
CA GLU A 284 24.68 -61.03 15.78
C GLU A 284 25.57 -61.77 14.77
N SER A 285 26.47 -61.01 14.11
CA SER A 285 27.93 -61.10 14.36
C SER A 285 28.74 -60.02 13.62
N ASN A 286 29.76 -59.51 14.32
CA ASN A 286 30.87 -58.61 13.88
C ASN A 286 30.54 -57.14 13.56
#